data_AF-A0A853GQ32-F1
#
_entry.id   AF-A0A853GQ32-F1
#
_cell.length_a   1.000
_cell.length_b   1.000
_cell.length_c   1.000
_cell.angle_alpha   90.00
_cell.angle_beta   90.00
_cell.angle_gamma   90.00
#
_symmetry.space_group_name_H-M   'P 1'
#
loop_
_entity.id
_entity.type
_entity.pdbx_description
1 polymer ?
#
loop_
_entity_poly.entity_id
_entity_poly.type
_entity_poly.pdbx_seq_one_letter_code
_entity_poly.pdbx_strand_id
1 'polypeptide(L)'
;MRRIDWVDKLLHEWAAWRLAGSGGYFGSAYHDYDRVDNNPVAAVVEFSIEQEAAAMRIDGALASLPAELSDTVVAVYTWEGGMGVVTAKLRVTRATVHRRLCNADIRISAWLETQRVIAQNTERCRLV
;
A
#
# COMPACT_ATOMS: atom_id res chain seq x y z
N MET A 1 -20.27 3.49 -3.93
CA MET A 1 -19.18 2.89 -4.75
C MET A 1 -18.55 1.77 -3.95
N ARG A 2 -18.36 0.60 -4.57
CA ARG A 2 -17.78 -0.60 -3.94
C ARG A 2 -16.25 -0.57 -4.12
N ARG A 3 -15.52 -1.05 -3.12
CA ARG A 3 -14.07 -1.28 -3.18
C ARG A 3 -13.74 -2.33 -4.24
N ILE A 4 -12.50 -2.33 -4.73
CA ILE A 4 -12.01 -3.34 -5.68
C ILE A 4 -11.39 -4.49 -4.87
N ASP A 5 -12.11 -5.61 -4.77
CA ASP A 5 -11.78 -6.71 -3.84
C ASP A 5 -10.36 -7.30 -4.04
N TRP A 6 -9.82 -7.31 -5.26
CA TRP A 6 -8.45 -7.81 -5.51
C TRP A 6 -7.37 -6.80 -5.11
N VAL A 7 -7.64 -5.49 -5.22
CA VAL A 7 -6.73 -4.44 -4.75
C VAL A 7 -6.69 -4.45 -3.23
N ASP A 8 -7.84 -4.64 -2.59
CA ASP A 8 -7.95 -4.76 -1.14
C ASP A 8 -7.10 -5.92 -0.60
N LYS A 9 -7.10 -7.09 -1.27
CA LYS A 9 -6.24 -8.22 -0.91
C LYS A 9 -4.74 -7.88 -1.03
N LEU A 10 -4.34 -7.27 -2.13
CA LEU A 10 -2.95 -6.86 -2.33
C LEU A 10 -2.49 -5.84 -1.28
N LEU A 11 -3.36 -4.93 -0.86
CA LEU A 11 -3.06 -3.97 0.19
C LEU A 11 -2.90 -4.64 1.56
N HIS A 12 -3.68 -5.68 1.87
CA HIS A 12 -3.47 -6.49 3.08
C HIS A 12 -2.12 -7.23 3.05
N GLU A 13 -1.77 -7.85 1.92
CA GLU A 13 -0.49 -8.54 1.74
C GLU A 13 0.70 -7.58 1.85
N TRP A 14 0.59 -6.41 1.20
CA TRP A 14 1.57 -5.33 1.30
C TRP A 14 1.73 -4.82 2.74
N ALA A 15 0.63 -4.65 3.48
CA ALA A 15 0.69 -4.19 4.86
C ALA A 15 1.35 -5.23 5.77
N ALA A 16 1.05 -6.52 5.58
CA ALA A 16 1.72 -7.59 6.29
C ALA A 16 3.24 -7.58 6.02
N TRP A 17 3.66 -7.40 4.76
CA TRP A 17 5.06 -7.24 4.38
C TRP A 17 5.72 -6.03 5.05
N ARG A 18 5.05 -4.88 5.05
CA ARG A 18 5.55 -3.64 5.63
C ARG A 18 5.69 -3.70 7.16
N LEU A 19 4.75 -4.37 7.83
CA LEU A 19 4.77 -4.54 9.28
C LEU A 19 5.82 -5.57 9.73
N ALA A 20 6.05 -6.62 8.94
CA ALA A 20 7.03 -7.68 9.22
C ALA A 20 8.51 -7.23 9.14
N GLY A 21 8.80 -5.99 8.72
CA GLY A 21 10.14 -5.41 8.78
C GLY A 21 11.08 -5.76 7.62
N SER A 22 10.63 -6.53 6.61
CA SER A 22 11.38 -6.86 5.37
C SER A 22 11.43 -5.69 4.37
N GLY A 23 10.71 -4.59 4.61
CA GLY A 23 10.77 -3.34 3.84
C GLY A 23 12.04 -2.54 4.05
N GLY A 24 13.20 -3.13 3.79
CA GLY A 24 14.53 -2.52 3.81
C GLY A 24 14.75 -1.55 2.66
N TYR A 25 13.87 -0.57 2.47
CA TYR A 25 14.20 0.71 1.87
C TYR A 25 13.35 1.75 2.58
N PHE A 26 13.94 2.41 3.58
CA PHE A 26 13.44 3.63 4.19
C PHE A 26 13.44 4.75 3.14
N GLY A 27 12.51 4.66 2.19
CA GLY A 27 12.12 5.76 1.32
C GLY A 27 11.42 6.81 2.19
N SER A 28 12.21 7.81 2.58
CA SER A 28 11.80 9.03 3.24
C SER A 28 10.39 9.50 2.83
N ALA A 29 9.56 9.83 3.84
CA ALA A 29 8.36 10.69 3.80
C ALA A 29 7.00 10.10 4.19
N TYR A 30 6.89 8.82 4.58
CA TYR A 30 5.68 8.39 5.30
C TYR A 30 5.91 8.56 6.79
N HIS A 31 5.42 9.67 7.32
CA HIS A 31 5.58 10.03 8.73
C HIS A 31 5.23 8.86 9.65
N ASP A 32 6.23 8.49 10.44
CA ASP A 32 6.18 7.49 11.49
C ASP A 32 5.30 7.98 12.65
N TYR A 33 3.99 7.84 12.50
CA TYR A 33 3.01 8.41 13.43
C TYR A 33 2.47 7.41 14.46
N ASP A 34 2.97 6.17 14.53
CA ASP A 34 2.71 5.20 15.62
C ASP A 34 3.29 3.80 15.30
N ARG A 35 4.58 3.64 14.97
CA ARG A 35 5.21 2.34 15.27
C ARG A 35 5.36 2.26 16.78
N VAL A 36 4.36 1.69 17.46
CA VAL A 36 4.49 1.34 18.87
C VAL A 36 5.47 0.17 18.94
N ASP A 37 6.74 0.49 19.20
CA ASP A 37 7.89 -0.40 19.40
C ASP A 37 7.73 -1.31 20.65
N ASN A 38 6.69 -2.16 20.68
CA ASN A 38 6.46 -3.07 21.81
C ASN A 38 6.09 -4.49 21.37
N ASN A 39 6.88 -5.11 20.50
CA ASN A 39 6.88 -6.57 20.43
C ASN A 39 8.28 -7.16 20.16
N PRO A 40 8.94 -7.77 21.16
CA PRO A 40 10.30 -8.30 21.03
C PRO A 40 10.36 -9.67 20.32
N VAL A 41 9.28 -10.17 19.71
CA VAL A 41 9.27 -11.43 18.94
C VAL A 41 8.40 -11.27 17.68
N ALA A 42 8.76 -10.33 16.80
CA ALA A 42 8.31 -10.47 15.41
C ALA A 42 9.06 -11.66 14.83
N ALA A 43 8.40 -12.82 14.74
CA ALA A 43 8.91 -13.95 13.97
C ALA A 43 9.32 -13.40 12.61
N VAL A 44 10.58 -13.62 12.21
CA VAL A 44 11.08 -13.17 10.91
C VAL A 44 10.24 -13.88 9.85
N VAL A 45 9.28 -13.15 9.27
CA VAL A 45 8.50 -13.66 8.15
C VAL A 45 9.39 -13.47 6.93
N GLU A 46 9.97 -14.57 6.46
CA GLU A 46 10.68 -14.59 5.19
C GLU A 46 9.65 -14.52 4.06
N PHE A 47 9.74 -13.48 3.23
CA PHE A 47 8.96 -13.34 2.02
C PHE A 47 9.73 -13.91 0.84
N SER A 48 9.03 -14.51 -0.12
CA SER A 48 9.65 -14.92 -1.37
C SER A 48 10.03 -13.69 -2.21
N ILE A 49 11.00 -13.85 -3.13
CA ILE A 49 11.41 -12.79 -4.06
C ILE A 49 10.21 -12.25 -4.86
N GLU A 50 9.25 -13.12 -5.21
CA GLU A 50 8.04 -12.72 -5.92
C GLU A 50 7.12 -11.85 -5.05
N GLN A 51 6.99 -12.18 -3.77
CA GLN A 51 6.21 -11.42 -2.80
C GLN A 51 6.84 -10.05 -2.53
N GLU A 52 8.17 -9.99 -2.37
CA GLU A 52 8.89 -8.72 -2.24
C GLU A 52 8.72 -7.84 -3.48
N ALA A 53 8.88 -8.40 -4.69
CA ALA A 53 8.69 -7.66 -5.93
C ALA A 53 7.23 -7.21 -6.14
N ALA A 54 6.25 -7.98 -5.65
CA ALA A 54 4.85 -7.56 -5.64
C ALA A 54 4.61 -6.41 -4.66
N ALA A 55 5.13 -6.50 -3.43
CA ALA A 55 4.99 -5.45 -2.42
C ALA A 55 5.69 -4.15 -2.85
N MET A 56 6.88 -4.22 -3.44
CA MET A 56 7.58 -3.05 -4.00
C MET A 56 6.80 -2.36 -5.12
N ARG A 57 6.11 -3.13 -5.97
CA ARG A 57 5.23 -2.56 -7.00
C ARG A 57 4.06 -1.80 -6.37
N ILE A 58 3.49 -2.30 -5.28
CA ILE A 58 2.44 -1.60 -4.54
C ILE A 58 2.99 -0.32 -3.89
N ASP A 59 4.19 -0.34 -3.30
CA ASP A 59 4.84 0.87 -2.79
C ASP A 59 5.02 1.93 -3.88
N GLY A 60 5.44 1.52 -5.08
CA GLY A 60 5.53 2.41 -6.25
C GLY A 60 4.17 2.99 -6.66
N ALA A 61 3.12 2.17 -6.64
CA ALA A 61 1.76 2.63 -6.91
C ALA A 61 1.29 3.65 -5.87
N LEU A 62 1.53 3.40 -4.57
CA LEU A 62 1.18 4.31 -3.48
C LEU A 62 1.95 5.63 -3.54
N ALA A 63 3.24 5.59 -3.89
CA ALA A 63 4.06 6.78 -4.08
C ALA A 63 3.57 7.68 -5.23
N SER A 64 2.83 7.13 -6.19
CA SER A 64 2.22 7.89 -7.28
C SER A 64 0.88 8.56 -6.91
N LEU A 65 0.31 8.22 -5.75
CA LEU A 65 -0.96 8.79 -5.30
C LEU A 65 -0.77 10.20 -4.70
N PRO A 66 -1.82 11.05 -4.73
CA PRO A 66 -1.87 12.24 -3.90
C PRO A 66 -1.69 11.87 -2.42
N ALA A 67 -0.96 12.70 -1.67
CA ALA A 67 -0.59 12.45 -0.27
C ALA A 67 -1.80 12.05 0.59
N GLU A 68 -2.93 12.75 0.45
CA GLU A 68 -4.13 12.45 1.22
C GLU A 68 -4.72 11.05 0.99
N LEU A 69 -4.50 10.47 -0.20
CA LEU A 69 -4.95 9.10 -0.52
C LEU A 69 -3.95 8.07 -0.01
N SER A 70 -2.64 8.30 -0.22
CA SER A 70 -1.60 7.40 0.26
C SER A 70 -1.59 7.35 1.79
N ASP A 71 -1.68 8.50 2.47
CA ASP A 71 -1.77 8.58 3.94
C ASP A 71 -2.99 7.83 4.47
N THR A 72 -4.14 7.94 3.77
CA THR A 72 -5.34 7.21 4.16
C THR A 72 -5.17 5.70 4.00
N VAL A 73 -4.52 5.24 2.92
CA VAL A 73 -4.24 3.81 2.73
C VAL A 73 -3.27 3.30 3.79
N VAL A 74 -2.14 3.99 4.00
CA VAL A 74 -1.17 3.63 5.04
C VAL A 74 -1.86 3.55 6.40
N ALA A 75 -2.59 4.59 6.80
CA ALA A 75 -3.30 4.61 8.08
C ALA A 75 -4.29 3.45 8.25
N VAL A 76 -5.06 3.12 7.21
CA VAL A 76 -6.09 2.07 7.31
C VAL A 76 -5.50 0.67 7.41
N TYR A 77 -4.41 0.38 6.70
CA TYR A 77 -3.86 -0.98 6.64
C TYR A 77 -2.69 -1.22 7.61
N THR A 78 -2.01 -0.17 8.09
CA THR A 78 -0.83 -0.34 8.96
C THR A 78 -1.03 0.15 10.39
N TRP A 79 -2.05 0.97 10.69
CA TRP A 79 -2.27 1.41 12.07
C TRP A 79 -3.15 0.44 12.84
N GLU A 80 -2.79 0.22 14.09
CA GLU A 80 -3.62 -0.52 15.04
C GLU A 80 -4.78 0.35 15.57
N GLY A 81 -5.85 -0.29 16.04
CA GLY A 81 -7.03 0.39 16.61
C GLY A 81 -8.15 0.73 15.60
N GLY A 82 -7.94 0.41 14.32
CA GLY A 82 -9.01 0.39 13.30
C GLY A 82 -9.59 1.76 12.94
N MET A 83 -10.80 1.75 12.37
CA MET A 83 -11.40 2.92 11.71
C MET A 83 -11.57 4.15 12.62
N GLY A 84 -11.82 3.94 13.93
CA GLY A 84 -11.97 5.04 14.89
C GLY A 84 -10.68 5.87 15.02
N VAL A 85 -9.54 5.19 15.22
CA VAL A 85 -8.23 5.82 15.32
C VAL A 85 -7.87 6.55 14.03
N VAL A 86 -8.08 5.92 12.88
CA VAL A 86 -7.83 6.52 11.56
C VAL A 86 -8.62 7.81 11.38
N THR A 87 -9.93 7.80 11.65
CA THR A 87 -10.77 9.00 11.51
C THR A 87 -10.39 10.13 12.46
N ALA A 88 -10.00 9.79 13.70
CA ALA A 88 -9.58 10.76 14.70
C ALA A 88 -8.25 11.43 14.32
N LYS A 89 -7.24 10.64 13.94
CA LYS A 89 -5.90 11.12 13.58
C LYS A 89 -5.88 11.90 12.27
N LEU A 90 -6.56 11.39 11.24
CA LEU A 90 -6.67 12.08 9.95
C LEU A 90 -7.70 13.22 9.97
N ARG A 91 -8.44 13.39 11.06
CA ARG A 91 -9.50 14.41 11.25
C ARG A 91 -10.53 14.42 10.13
N VAL A 92 -10.93 13.24 9.68
CA VAL A 92 -11.92 13.05 8.62
C VAL A 92 -12.99 12.06 9.03
N THR A 93 -14.17 12.15 8.42
CA THR A 93 -15.26 11.21 8.70
C THR A 93 -14.99 9.84 8.09
N ARG A 94 -15.65 8.80 8.61
CA ARG A 94 -15.63 7.44 8.02
C ARG A 94 -16.06 7.43 6.56
N ALA A 95 -17.03 8.25 6.18
CA ALA A 95 -17.49 8.37 4.80
C ALA A 95 -16.39 8.93 3.88
N THR A 96 -15.62 9.91 4.37
CA THR A 96 -14.47 10.46 3.64
C THR A 96 -13.37 9.41 3.49
N VAL A 97 -13.05 8.66 4.54
CA VAL A 97 -12.08 7.56 4.47
C VAL A 97 -12.50 6.54 3.41
N HIS A 98 -13.77 6.08 3.43
CA HIS A 98 -14.28 5.14 2.43
C HIS A 98 -14.17 5.69 1.00
N ARG A 99 -14.51 6.96 0.78
CA ARG A 99 -14.39 7.60 -0.54
C ARG A 99 -12.94 7.67 -1.01
N ARG A 100 -12.01 8.02 -0.12
CA ARG A 100 -10.57 8.06 -0.42
C ARG A 100 -10.04 6.69 -0.77
N LEU A 101 -10.44 5.65 -0.05
CA LEU A 101 -10.06 4.27 -0.34
C LEU A 101 -10.58 3.79 -1.69
N CYS A 102 -11.86 4.05 -2.03
CA CYS A 102 -12.37 3.74 -3.37
C CYS A 102 -11.59 4.46 -4.48
N ASN A 103 -11.22 5.73 -4.26
CA ASN A 103 -10.41 6.48 -5.22
C ASN A 103 -8.98 5.94 -5.34
N ALA A 104 -8.39 5.52 -4.22
CA ALA A 104 -7.08 4.88 -4.19
C ALA A 104 -7.11 3.57 -4.99
N ASP A 105 -8.12 2.71 -4.79
CA ASP A 105 -8.27 1.45 -5.52
C ASP A 105 -8.24 1.66 -7.04
N ILE A 106 -9.02 2.62 -7.54
CA ILE A 106 -9.10 2.93 -8.97
C ILE A 106 -7.73 3.36 -9.50
N ARG A 107 -7.03 4.24 -8.77
CA ARG A 107 -5.73 4.76 -9.20
C ARG A 107 -4.64 3.69 -9.15
N ILE A 108 -4.61 2.88 -8.10
CA ILE A 108 -3.68 1.75 -7.98
C ILE A 108 -3.92 0.76 -9.11
N SER A 109 -5.18 0.40 -9.38
CA SER A 109 -5.50 -0.53 -10.47
C SER A 109 -5.08 0.00 -11.84
N ALA A 110 -5.33 1.28 -12.12
CA ALA A 110 -4.93 1.92 -13.37
C ALA A 110 -3.40 2.02 -13.52
N TRP A 111 -2.69 2.29 -12.42
CA TRP A 111 -1.23 2.34 -12.41
C TRP A 111 -0.63 0.96 -12.70
N LEU A 112 -1.14 -0.09 -12.06
CA LEU A 112 -0.68 -1.46 -12.28
C LEU A 112 -0.91 -1.92 -13.72
N GLU A 113 -2.05 -1.59 -14.31
CA GLU A 113 -2.32 -1.88 -15.72
C GLU A 113 -1.36 -1.13 -16.65
N THR A 114 -1.07 0.14 -16.35
CA THR A 114 -0.10 0.94 -17.12
C THR A 114 1.29 0.30 -17.09
N GLN A 115 1.75 -0.16 -15.92
CA GLN A 115 3.05 -0.85 -15.81
C GLN A 115 3.07 -2.16 -16.61
N ARG A 116 1.97 -2.91 -16.60
CA ARG A 116 1.84 -4.14 -17.40
C ARG A 116 1.99 -3.85 -18.90
N VAL A 117 1.34 -2.82 -19.40
CA VAL A 117 1.42 -2.41 -20.81
C VAL A 117 2.84 -1.96 -21.19
N ILE A 118 3.52 -1.21 -20.31
CA ILE A 118 4.91 -0.77 -20.53
C ILE A 118 5.87 -1.96 -20.60
N ALA A 119 5.72 -2.94 -19.70
CA ALA A 119 6.54 -4.14 -19.70
C ALA A 119 6.37 -4.93 -21.02
N GLN A 120 5.12 -5.17 -21.45
CA GLN A 120 4.81 -5.87 -22.71
C GLN A 120 5.37 -5.15 -23.94
N ASN A 121 5.26 -3.82 -23.98
CA ASN A 121 5.80 -3.04 -25.10
C ASN A 121 7.33 -3.08 -25.14
N THR A 122 7.98 -3.10 -23.98
CA THR A 122 9.44 -3.19 -23.86
C THR A 122 9.95 -4.53 -24.37
N GLU A 123 9.27 -5.63 -24.04
CA GLU A 123 9.58 -6.97 -24.56
C GLU A 123 9.40 -7.04 -26.07
N ARG A 124 8.33 -6.45 -26.60
CA ARG A 124 8.07 -6.40 -28.05
C ARG A 124 9.14 -5.62 -28.81
N CYS A 125 9.68 -4.53 -28.25
CA CYS A 125 10.76 -3.77 -28.86
C CYS A 125 12.14 -4.43 -28.76
N ARG A 126 12.34 -5.40 -27.84
CA ARG A 126 13.60 -6.16 -27.73
C ARG A 126 13.73 -7.30 -28.74
N LEU A 127 12.62 -7.69 -29.36
CA LEU A 127 12.55 -8.80 -30.34
C LEU A 127 12.65 -8.33 -31.80
N VAL A 128 12.81 -7.02 -32.03
CA VAL A 128 12.99 -6.38 -33.35
C VAL A 128 14.41 -5.86 -33.45
#